data_AF-A0A7C5DIU6-F1
#
_entry.id   AF-A0A7C5DIU6-F1
#
_cell.length_a   1.000
_cell.length_b   1.000
_cell.length_c   1.000
_cell.angle_alpha   90.00
_cell.angle_beta   90.00
_cell.angle_gamma   90.00
#
_symmetry.space_group_name_H-M   'P 1'
#
loop_
_entity.id
_entity.type
_entity.pdbx_description
1 polymer ?
#
loop_
_entity_poly.entity_id
_entity_poly.type
_entity_poly.pdbx_seq_one_letter_code
_entity_poly.pdbx_strand_id
1 'polypeptide(L)' 'MHTQVFRTKVHEDGVIRIPEIKNLVNHYVDVYLRDRTDVKKNEKMTFRKFIKKWEGIIEGADPDKMKFEFLKEKYKL' A
#
# COMPACT_ATOMS: atom_id res chain seq x y z
N MET A 1 16.90 -9.59 -15.12
CA MET A 1 17.16 -9.56 -13.66
C MET A 1 16.36 -10.67 -13.01
N HIS A 2 17.00 -11.58 -12.27
CA HIS A 2 16.32 -12.71 -11.64
C HIS A 2 16.30 -12.50 -10.12
N THR A 3 15.09 -12.42 -9.54
CA THR A 3 14.90 -12.13 -8.12
C THR A 3 14.28 -13.35 -7.45
N GLN A 4 14.96 -13.90 -6.45
CA GLN A 4 14.43 -15.01 -5.65
C GLN A 4 13.86 -14.45 -4.34
N VAL A 5 12.58 -14.77 -4.08
CA VAL A 5 11.89 -14.35 -2.86
C VAL A 5 11.51 -15.59 -2.07
N PHE A 6 12.01 -15.70 -0.85
CA PHE A 6 11.65 -16.78 0.07
C PHE A 6 11.27 -16.20 1.44
N ARG A 7 10.59 -17.03 2.23
CA ARG A 7 10.21 -16.69 3.60
C ARG A 7 11.13 -17.45 4.53
N THR A 8 11.68 -16.75 5.51
CA THR A 8 12.52 -17.34 6.54
C THR A 8 12.26 -16.64 7.86
N LYS A 9 12.60 -17.30 8.97
CA LYS A 9 12.52 -16.71 10.30
C LYS A 9 13.90 -16.18 10.66
N VAL A 10 13.92 -15.05 11.35
CA VAL A 10 15.12 -14.61 12.07
C VAL A 10 15.24 -15.50 13.30
N HIS A 11 16.39 -16.15 13.45
CA HIS A 11 16.68 -16.98 14.63
C HIS A 11 17.01 -16.09 15.84
N GLU A 12 17.01 -16.67 17.04
CA GLU A 12 17.18 -15.92 18.31
C GLU A 12 18.53 -15.16 18.40
N ASP A 13 19.52 -15.61 17.64
CA ASP A 13 20.85 -15.03 17.48
C ASP A 13 20.92 -13.96 16.37
N GLY A 14 19.79 -13.59 15.78
CA GLY A 14 19.73 -12.67 14.65
C GLY A 14 20.15 -13.28 13.31
N VAL A 15 20.39 -14.61 13.26
CA VAL A 15 20.83 -15.28 12.04
C VAL A 15 19.65 -15.52 11.10
N ILE A 16 19.86 -15.24 9.81
CA ILE A 16 18.91 -15.50 8.73
C ILE A 16 19.46 -16.63 7.87
N ARG A 17 18.81 -17.79 7.88
CA ARG A 17 19.18 -18.91 7.01
C ARG A 17 18.55 -18.71 5.64
N ILE A 18 19.42 -18.52 4.66
CA ILE A 18 19.08 -18.50 3.24
C ILE A 18 19.04 -19.97 2.77
N PRO A 19 17.97 -20.42 2.08
CA PRO A 19 17.92 -21.75 1.49
C PRO A 19 19.04 -21.93 0.46
N GLU A 20 19.43 -23.16 0.14
CA GLU A 20 20.55 -23.41 -0.76
C GLU A 20 20.31 -22.81 -2.16
N ILE A 21 21.13 -21.83 -2.56
CA ILE A 21 21.04 -21.17 -3.86
C ILE A 21 22.30 -21.47 -4.68
N LYS A 22 22.37 -22.69 -5.23
CA LYS A 22 23.55 -23.17 -6.02
C LYS A 22 23.91 -22.25 -7.19
N ASN A 23 22.92 -21.57 -7.76
CA ASN A 23 23.09 -20.66 -8.89
C ASN A 23 23.64 -19.27 -8.51
N LEU A 24 23.90 -18.98 -7.23
CA LEU A 24 24.50 -17.71 -6.77
C LEU A 24 25.89 -17.89 -6.13
N VAL A 25 26.50 -19.07 -6.28
CA VAL A 25 27.85 -19.34 -5.76
C VAL A 25 28.86 -18.40 -6.44
N ASN A 26 29.73 -17.77 -5.64
CA ASN A 26 30.71 -16.78 -6.08
C ASN A 26 30.13 -15.55 -6.79
N HIS A 27 28.89 -15.16 -6.46
CA HIS A 27 28.28 -13.94 -6.96
C HIS A 27 27.99 -12.95 -5.84
N TYR A 28 28.21 -11.67 -6.13
CA TYR A 28 27.74 -10.59 -5.28
C TYR A 28 26.23 -10.46 -5.43
N VAL A 29 25.52 -10.47 -4.30
CA VAL A 29 24.06 -10.43 -4.27
C VAL A 29 23.61 -9.40 -3.25
N ASP A 30 22.57 -8.65 -3.61
CA ASP A 30 21.91 -7.74 -2.69
C ASP A 30 20.80 -8.48 -1.94
N VAL A 31 20.81 -8.37 -0.61
CA VAL A 31 19.80 -8.97 0.25
C VAL A 31 18.88 -7.88 0.78
N TYR A 32 17.60 -7.96 0.44
CA TYR A 32 16.57 -7.04 0.89
C TYR A 32 15.69 -7.72 1.95
N LEU A 33 15.74 -7.21 3.18
CA LEU A 33 14.87 -7.65 4.25
C LEU A 33 13.62 -6.79 4.27
N ARG A 34 12.45 -7.42 4.20
CA ARG A 34 11.16 -6.75 4.37
C ARG A 34 10.51 -7.30 5.61
N ASP A 35 10.35 -6.45 6.62
CA ASP A 35 9.55 -6.79 7.78
C ASP A 35 8.11 -7.05 7.33
N ARG A 36 7.61 -8.25 7.63
CA ARG A 36 6.18 -8.54 7.55
C ARG A 36 5.59 -8.11 8.88
N THR A 37 5.53 -6.81 9.11
CA THR A 37 4.31 -6.32 9.73
C THR A 37 3.21 -6.76 8.78
N ASP A 38 2.37 -7.69 9.22
CA ASP A 38 1.14 -8.01 8.52
C ASP A 38 0.44 -6.67 8.33
N VAL A 39 0.60 -6.08 7.15
CA VAL A 39 -0.06 -4.83 6.78
C VAL A 39 -1.50 -5.16 7.03
N LYS A 40 -2.06 -4.64 8.14
CA LYS A 40 -3.41 -4.91 8.60
C LYS A 40 -4.25 -4.88 7.35
N LYS A 41 -4.68 -6.07 6.93
CA LYS A 41 -5.22 -6.38 5.60
C LYS A 41 -6.00 -5.16 5.15
N ASN A 42 -5.43 -4.32 4.28
CA ASN A 42 -5.91 -2.95 4.02
C ASN A 42 -7.43 -2.97 4.12
N GLU A 43 -7.98 -2.45 5.23
CA GLU A 43 -9.42 -2.51 5.42
C GLU A 43 -9.99 -1.92 4.14
N LYS A 44 -10.78 -2.71 3.39
CA LYS A 44 -11.31 -2.26 2.10
C LYS A 44 -11.90 -0.88 2.34
N MET A 45 -11.27 0.14 1.76
CA MET A 45 -11.66 1.54 1.94
C MET A 45 -13.07 1.66 1.38
N THR A 46 -14.07 1.69 2.26
CA THR A 46 -15.46 1.85 1.83
C THR A 46 -15.69 3.30 1.47
N PHE A 47 -16.58 3.56 0.50
CA PHE A 47 -16.95 4.91 0.09
C PHE A 47 -17.36 5.78 1.30
N ARG A 48 -18.08 5.20 2.28
CA ARG A 48 -18.42 5.89 3.53
C ARG A 48 -17.21 6.29 4.37
N LYS A 49 -16.20 5.43 4.51
CA LYS A 49 -14.94 5.76 5.23
C LYS A 49 -14.13 6.81 4.47
N PHE A 50 -14.19 6.81 3.14
CA PHE A 50 -13.60 7.86 2.31
C PHE A 50 -14.30 9.20 2.56
N ILE A 51 -15.61 9.30 2.37
CA ILE A 51 -16.36 10.54 2.60
C ILE A 51 -16.12 11.08 4.01
N LYS A 52 -16.23 10.25 5.05
CA LYS A 52 -15.97 10.67 6.43
C LYS A 52 -14.55 11.20 6.67
N LYS A 53 -13.54 10.65 5.98
CA LYS A 53 -12.15 11.12 6.08
C LYS A 53 -11.95 12.49 5.42
N TRP A 54 -12.74 12.79 4.39
CA TRP A 54 -12.63 14.03 3.61
C TRP A 54 -13.70 15.08 3.97
N GLU A 55 -14.74 14.74 4.72
CA GLU A 55 -15.74 15.68 5.25
C GLU A 55 -15.10 16.77 6.10
N GLY A 56 -14.09 16.43 6.91
CA GLY A 56 -13.33 17.41 7.70
C GLY A 56 -12.40 18.31 6.87
N ILE A 57 -12.14 17.98 5.60
CA ILE A 57 -11.35 18.82 4.67
C ILE A 57 -12.27 19.79 3.91
N ILE A 58 -13.58 19.50 3.87
CA ILE A 58 -14.62 20.27 3.18
C ILE A 58 -15.50 20.98 4.23
N GLU A 59 -14.89 21.52 5.29
CA GLU A 59 -15.63 22.44 6.17
C GLU A 59 -15.95 23.72 5.38
N GLY A 60 -17.25 23.92 5.10
CA GLY A 60 -17.77 25.12 4.44
C GLY A 60 -18.25 24.95 3.00
N ALA A 61 -18.22 23.74 2.43
CA ALA A 61 -18.71 23.49 1.09
C ALA A 61 -19.94 22.57 1.11
N ASP A 62 -21.09 23.13 0.74
CA ASP A 62 -22.34 22.41 0.54
C ASP A 62 -22.20 21.44 -0.66
N PRO A 63 -22.21 20.12 -0.43
CA PRO A 63 -22.01 19.13 -1.49
C PRO A 63 -23.08 19.22 -2.59
N ASP A 64 -24.31 19.62 -2.24
CA ASP A 64 -25.40 19.74 -3.20
C ASP A 64 -25.20 20.96 -4.10
N LYS A 65 -24.71 22.07 -3.55
CA LYS A 65 -24.34 23.25 -4.34
C LYS A 65 -23.18 22.98 -5.30
N MET A 66 -22.14 22.28 -4.84
CA MET A 66 -21.01 21.90 -5.70
C MET A 66 -21.43 20.95 -6.82
N LYS A 67 -22.31 19.98 -6.51
CA LYS A 67 -22.87 19.08 -7.51
C LYS A 67 -23.70 19.84 -8.54
N PHE A 68 -24.51 20.81 -8.10
CA PHE A 68 -25.31 21.64 -9.00
C PHE A 68 -24.43 22.47 -9.95
N GLU A 69 -23.42 23.18 -9.43
CA GLU A 69 -22.49 23.97 -10.25
C GLU A 69 -21.75 23.10 -11.28
N PHE A 70 -21.25 21.92 -10.87
CA PHE A 70 -20.60 20.97 -11.78
C PHE A 70 -21.53 20.50 -12.90
N LEU A 71 -22.78 20.18 -12.58
CA LEU A 71 -23.77 19.73 -13.57
C LEU A 71 -24.16 20.88 -14.51
N LYS A 72 -24.30 22.09 -14.00
CA LYS A 72 -24.57 23.28 -14.80
C LYS A 72 -23.46 23.53 -15.83
N GLU A 73 -22.20 23.48 -15.39
CA GLU A 73 -21.05 23.65 -16.27
C GLU A 73 -20.93 22.53 -17.31
N LYS A 74 -21.11 21.28 -16.89
CA LYS A 74 -20.99 20.10 -17.75
C LYS A 74 -22.08 20.03 -18.83
N TYR A 75 -23.32 20.37 -18.48
CA TYR A 75 -24.47 20.28 -19.38
C TYR A 75 -24.86 21.62 -19.99
N LYS A 76 -24.12 22.70 -19.70
CA LYS A 76 -24.39 24.09 -20.13
C LYS A 76 -25.85 24.50 -19.90
N LEU A 77 -26.37 24.18 -18.72
CA LEU A 77 -27.71 24.58 -18.28
C LEU A 77 -27.79 26.08 -17.95
#